data_AF-A0A379T5T0-F1
#
_entry.id   AF-A0A379T5T0-F1
#
_cell.length_a   1.000
_cell.length_b   1.000
_cell.length_c   1.000
_cell.angle_alpha   90.00
_cell.angle_beta   90.00
_cell.angle_gamma   90.00
#
_symmetry.space_group_name_H-M   'P 1'
#
loop_
_entity.id
_entity.type
_entity.pdbx_description
1 polymer ?
#
loop_
_entity_poly.entity_id
_entity_poly.type
_entity_poly.pdbx_seq_one_letter_code
_entity_poly.pdbx_strand_id
1 'polypeptide(L)'
;MRAFFNEVNQAIDVDEAQLSRILDMLFPPADEVNWQKVAAAVALTRRISVISGGPGTGKTTTVAKLLAALIQMADGERCRIRLAAPTGKAAARLTESLGAALRQLPLTDAQKKRIPEDASTLHRLLGAQPGSQRLRHHAGNPLHLDVLVVDEASMIDLPMMSRLIDALPPHGRVIFLGRSRSAGIC
;
A
#
# COMPACT_ATOMS: atom_id res chain seq x y z
N MET A 1 21.09 1.17 -2.31
CA MET A 1 19.97 0.93 -3.24
C MET A 1 19.97 -0.46 -3.89
N ARG A 2 21.10 -0.95 -4.45
CA ARG A 2 21.18 -2.29 -5.09
C ARG A 2 20.96 -3.49 -4.15
N ALA A 3 21.50 -3.45 -2.93
CA ALA A 3 21.31 -4.52 -1.94
C ALA A 3 19.86 -4.60 -1.44
N PHE A 4 19.23 -3.45 -1.17
CA PHE A 4 17.84 -3.38 -0.72
C PHE A 4 16.86 -4.02 -1.72
N PHE A 5 16.92 -3.69 -3.02
CA PHE A 5 15.98 -4.32 -3.98
C PHE A 5 16.23 -5.82 -4.21
N ASN A 6 17.48 -6.30 -4.13
CA ASN A 6 17.81 -7.71 -4.37
C ASN A 6 17.52 -8.63 -3.17
N GLU A 7 17.69 -8.16 -1.93
CA GLU A 7 17.38 -8.95 -0.72
C GLU A 7 15.90 -8.83 -0.29
N VAL A 8 15.22 -7.71 -0.61
CA VAL A 8 13.89 -7.39 -0.05
C VAL A 8 12.74 -7.90 -0.91
N ASN A 9 12.95 -8.23 -2.20
CA ASN A 9 11.87 -8.76 -3.05
C ASN A 9 11.67 -10.28 -2.93
N GLN A 10 12.06 -10.86 -1.79
CA GLN A 10 11.72 -12.24 -1.44
C GLN A 10 10.20 -12.40 -1.36
N ALA A 11 9.72 -13.55 -1.82
CA ALA A 11 8.33 -13.93 -1.62
C ALA A 11 8.04 -13.97 -0.12
N ILE A 12 6.94 -13.36 0.28
CA ILE A 12 6.43 -13.49 1.64
C ILE A 12 5.73 -14.83 1.71
N ASP A 13 6.10 -15.65 2.69
CA ASP A 13 5.42 -16.91 2.94
C ASP A 13 3.97 -16.62 3.35
N VAL A 14 3.02 -17.09 2.55
CA VAL A 14 1.59 -16.92 2.75
C VAL A 14 0.90 -18.24 2.45
N ASP A 15 -0.10 -18.60 3.26
CA ASP A 15 -0.97 -19.72 2.95
C ASP A 15 -1.73 -19.43 1.64
N GLU A 16 -1.28 -20.04 0.55
CA GLU A 16 -1.84 -19.85 -0.79
C GLU A 16 -3.31 -20.28 -0.87
N ALA A 17 -3.70 -21.32 -0.12
CA ALA A 17 -5.07 -21.81 -0.11
C ALA A 17 -6.01 -20.86 0.64
N GLN A 18 -5.55 -20.26 1.75
CA GLN A 18 -6.27 -19.20 2.44
C GLN A 18 -6.34 -17.93 1.57
N LEU A 19 -5.22 -17.52 0.96
CA LEU A 19 -5.14 -16.34 0.10
C LEU A 19 -6.08 -16.45 -1.10
N SER A 20 -6.07 -17.58 -1.81
CA SER A 20 -6.96 -17.81 -2.96
C SER A 20 -8.41 -17.68 -2.56
N ARG A 21 -8.84 -18.35 -1.48
CA ARG A 21 -10.23 -18.27 -0.98
C ARG A 21 -10.65 -16.84 -0.66
N ILE A 22 -9.80 -16.07 0.03
CA ILE A 22 -10.10 -14.67 0.38
C ILE A 22 -10.21 -13.81 -0.89
N LEU A 23 -9.30 -13.99 -1.85
CA LEU A 23 -9.32 -13.25 -3.11
C LEU A 23 -10.54 -13.60 -3.97
N ASP A 24 -10.97 -14.87 -4.00
CA ASP A 24 -12.19 -15.30 -4.70
C ASP A 24 -13.45 -14.66 -4.12
N MET A 25 -13.51 -14.48 -2.80
CA MET A 25 -14.63 -13.78 -2.14
C MET A 25 -14.63 -12.27 -2.45
N LEU A 26 -13.45 -11.63 -2.51
CA LEU A 26 -13.34 -10.18 -2.70
C LEU A 26 -13.42 -9.76 -4.18
N PHE A 27 -13.00 -10.63 -5.08
CA PHE A 27 -13.01 -10.41 -6.53
C PHE A 27 -13.91 -11.46 -7.16
N PRO A 28 -15.21 -11.14 -7.36
CA PRO A 28 -16.15 -12.09 -7.94
C PRO A 28 -15.65 -12.59 -9.29
N PRO A 29 -15.99 -13.84 -9.66
CA PRO A 29 -15.58 -14.42 -10.92
C PRO A 29 -16.05 -13.54 -12.08
N ALA A 30 -15.17 -13.37 -13.05
CA ALA A 30 -15.43 -12.66 -14.29
C ALA A 30 -15.06 -13.59 -15.45
N ASP A 31 -15.73 -13.40 -16.59
CA ASP A 31 -15.46 -14.18 -17.81
C ASP A 31 -14.04 -13.93 -18.35
N GLU A 32 -13.45 -12.78 -18.00
CA GLU A 32 -12.08 -12.39 -18.32
C GLU A 32 -11.17 -12.36 -17.08
N VAL A 33 -9.86 -12.38 -17.32
CA VAL A 33 -8.84 -12.27 -16.27
C VAL A 33 -9.02 -10.97 -15.48
N ASN A 34 -9.32 -11.10 -14.19
CA ASN A 34 -9.43 -9.96 -13.30
C ASN A 34 -8.04 -9.44 -12.89
N TRP A 35 -7.52 -8.47 -13.63
CA TRP A 35 -6.21 -7.85 -13.35
C TRP A 35 -6.12 -7.19 -11.97
N GLN A 36 -7.24 -6.76 -11.37
CA GLN A 36 -7.24 -6.23 -10.01
C GLN A 36 -6.98 -7.34 -8.99
N LYS A 37 -7.53 -8.54 -9.21
CA LYS A 37 -7.27 -9.74 -8.40
C LYS A 37 -5.79 -10.14 -8.49
N VAL A 38 -5.24 -10.13 -9.71
CA VAL A 38 -3.81 -10.42 -9.95
C VAL A 38 -2.93 -9.39 -9.24
N ALA A 39 -3.22 -8.10 -9.39
CA ALA A 39 -2.48 -7.04 -8.70
C ALA A 39 -2.55 -7.17 -7.17
N ALA A 40 -3.71 -7.55 -6.64
CA ALA A 40 -3.87 -7.82 -5.21
C ALA A 40 -3.03 -9.02 -4.76
N ALA A 41 -3.05 -10.13 -5.49
CA ALA A 41 -2.24 -11.31 -5.18
C ALA A 41 -0.73 -11.01 -5.20
N VAL A 42 -0.25 -10.28 -6.20
CA VAL A 42 1.16 -9.88 -6.30
C VAL A 42 1.56 -8.98 -5.13
N ALA A 43 0.73 -8.00 -4.79
CA ALA A 43 1.01 -7.12 -3.66
C ALA A 43 0.82 -7.80 -2.30
N LEU A 44 0.12 -8.94 -2.23
CA LEU A 44 0.00 -9.75 -1.02
C LEU A 44 1.20 -10.68 -0.80
N THR A 45 1.90 -11.06 -1.87
CA THR A 45 3.02 -12.02 -1.86
C THR A 45 4.39 -11.35 -1.94
N ARG A 46 4.46 -10.04 -2.19
CA ARG A 46 5.72 -9.27 -2.31
C ARG A 46 5.82 -8.20 -1.24
N ARG A 47 7.06 -7.93 -0.77
CA ARG A 47 7.33 -6.81 0.16
C ARG A 47 7.21 -5.46 -0.51
N ILE A 48 7.60 -5.34 -1.78
CA ILE A 48 7.50 -4.09 -2.54
C ILE A 48 6.71 -4.37 -3.80
N SER A 49 5.65 -3.62 -4.02
CA SER A 49 4.80 -3.77 -5.20
C SER A 49 4.36 -2.41 -5.73
N VAL A 50 4.11 -2.36 -7.04
CA VAL A 50 3.61 -1.17 -7.73
C VAL A 50 2.34 -1.57 -8.47
N ILE A 51 1.25 -0.87 -8.20
CA ILE A 51 -0.04 -1.03 -8.89
C ILE A 51 -0.27 0.21 -9.76
N SER A 52 -0.09 0.01 -11.05
CA SER A 52 -0.23 1.05 -12.08
C SER A 52 -1.56 0.91 -12.81
N GLY A 53 -2.15 2.03 -13.24
CA GLY A 53 -3.32 2.00 -14.12
C GLY A 53 -3.74 3.40 -14.59
N GLY A 54 -4.62 3.48 -15.58
CA GLY A 54 -5.23 4.74 -16.04
C GLY A 54 -6.28 5.29 -15.06
N PRO A 55 -6.86 6.46 -15.34
CA PRO A 55 -8.06 6.94 -14.64
C PRO A 55 -9.20 5.91 -14.72
N GLY A 56 -10.03 5.80 -13.68
CA GLY A 56 -11.20 4.90 -13.68
C GLY A 56 -10.89 3.39 -13.56
N THR A 57 -9.63 2.96 -13.57
CA THR A 57 -9.22 1.52 -13.49
C THR A 57 -9.43 0.85 -12.12
N GLY A 58 -10.09 1.53 -11.19
CA GLY A 58 -10.44 0.98 -9.87
C GLY A 58 -9.26 0.72 -8.93
N LYS A 59 -8.09 1.36 -9.12
CA LYS A 59 -6.92 1.22 -8.23
C LYS A 59 -7.27 1.33 -6.74
N THR A 60 -8.06 2.33 -6.36
CA THR A 60 -8.47 2.52 -4.96
C THR A 60 -9.32 1.36 -4.47
N THR A 61 -10.21 0.82 -5.31
CA THR A 61 -11.02 -0.36 -5.00
C THR A 61 -10.16 -1.61 -4.87
N THR A 62 -9.16 -1.78 -5.74
CA THR A 62 -8.17 -2.86 -5.63
C THR A 62 -7.43 -2.79 -4.29
N VAL A 63 -7.01 -1.60 -3.88
CA VAL A 63 -6.33 -1.37 -2.61
C VAL A 63 -7.24 -1.62 -1.42
N ALA A 64 -8.50 -1.19 -1.47
CA ALA A 64 -9.48 -1.47 -0.43
C ALA A 64 -9.63 -2.98 -0.21
N LYS A 65 -9.79 -3.74 -1.31
CA LYS A 65 -9.87 -5.21 -1.27
C LYS A 65 -8.56 -5.85 -0.80
N LEU A 66 -7.42 -5.33 -1.22
CA LEU A 66 -6.12 -5.79 -0.74
C LEU A 66 -5.98 -5.60 0.78
N LEU A 67 -6.32 -4.43 1.31
CA LEU A 67 -6.27 -4.16 2.74
C LEU A 67 -7.26 -5.04 3.52
N ALA A 68 -8.44 -5.29 2.95
CA ALA A 68 -9.40 -6.24 3.49
C ALA A 68 -8.80 -7.65 3.56
N ALA A 69 -8.15 -8.12 2.49
CA ALA A 69 -7.49 -9.43 2.46
C ALA A 69 -6.38 -9.53 3.50
N LEU A 70 -5.51 -8.51 3.62
CA LEU A 70 -4.47 -8.45 4.65
C LEU A 70 -5.02 -8.62 6.06
N ILE A 71 -6.13 -7.94 6.37
CA ILE A 71 -6.74 -7.99 7.70
C ILE A 71 -7.42 -9.34 7.96
N GLN A 72 -8.03 -9.94 6.94
CA GLN A 72 -8.63 -11.27 7.04
C GLN A 72 -7.58 -12.38 7.19
N MET A 73 -6.38 -12.19 6.62
CA MET A 73 -5.26 -13.13 6.76
C MET A 73 -4.53 -13.00 8.10
N ALA A 74 -4.41 -11.78 8.64
CA ALA A 74 -3.67 -11.51 9.88
C ALA A 74 -4.49 -11.84 11.14
N ASP A 75 -4.95 -13.09 11.26
CA ASP A 75 -5.82 -13.70 12.28
C ASP A 75 -5.53 -13.23 13.73
N GLY A 76 -6.07 -12.08 14.11
CA GLY A 76 -5.83 -11.45 15.42
C GLY A 76 -4.49 -10.72 15.61
N GLU A 77 -3.50 -10.88 14.72
CA GLU A 77 -2.22 -10.19 14.83
C GLU A 77 -2.34 -8.68 14.56
N ARG A 78 -1.57 -7.86 15.27
CA ARG A 78 -1.58 -6.40 15.05
C ARG A 78 -0.84 -6.05 13.76
N CYS A 79 -1.59 -5.84 12.67
CA CYS A 79 -1.08 -5.27 11.42
C CYS A 79 -1.26 -3.74 11.41
N ARG A 80 -0.17 -2.99 11.45
CA ARG A 80 -0.13 -1.51 11.43
C ARG A 80 -0.04 -1.02 10.00
N ILE A 81 -1.18 -0.62 9.46
CA ILE A 81 -1.28 -0.05 8.11
C ILE A 81 -1.14 1.48 8.19
N ARG A 82 -0.36 2.06 7.28
CA ARG A 82 -0.28 3.52 7.06
C ARG A 82 -0.57 3.85 5.60
N LEU A 83 -1.26 4.97 5.41
CA LEU A 83 -1.57 5.53 4.10
C LEU A 83 -0.81 6.84 3.95
N ALA A 84 -0.17 7.03 2.81
CA ALA A 84 0.54 8.25 2.51
C ALA A 84 0.35 8.70 1.07
N ALA A 85 0.56 9.99 0.85
CA ALA A 85 0.63 10.58 -0.46
C ALA A 85 1.68 11.71 -0.47
N PRO A 86 2.22 12.11 -1.63
CA PRO A 86 3.21 13.18 -1.70
C PRO A 86 2.65 14.56 -1.30
N THR A 87 1.35 14.81 -1.51
CA THR A 87 0.70 16.10 -1.22
C THR A 87 -0.52 15.94 -0.32
N GLY A 88 -0.88 16.99 0.42
CA GLY A 88 -2.05 16.98 1.31
C GLY A 88 -3.37 16.75 0.56
N LYS A 89 -3.51 17.32 -0.65
CA LYS A 89 -4.68 17.12 -1.50
C LYS A 89 -4.81 15.66 -1.97
N ALA A 90 -3.70 15.02 -2.32
CA ALA A 90 -3.71 13.61 -2.69
C ALA A 90 -4.04 12.71 -1.49
N ALA A 91 -3.51 13.03 -0.31
CA ALA A 91 -3.83 12.30 0.93
C ALA A 91 -5.32 12.39 1.27
N ALA A 92 -5.91 13.59 1.22
CA ALA A 92 -7.35 13.78 1.47
C ALA A 92 -8.22 12.97 0.49
N ARG A 93 -7.87 12.96 -0.81
CA ARG A 93 -8.59 12.15 -1.81
C ARG A 93 -8.46 10.66 -1.54
N LEU A 94 -7.28 10.20 -1.14
CA LEU A 94 -7.03 8.81 -0.78
C LEU A 94 -7.90 8.39 0.41
N THR A 95 -7.93 9.19 1.47
CA THR A 95 -8.82 9.00 2.63
C THR A 95 -10.27 8.83 2.20
N GLU A 96 -10.81 9.78 1.44
CA GLU A 96 -12.22 9.77 1.02
C GLU A 96 -12.55 8.55 0.16
N SER A 97 -11.74 8.31 -0.87
CA SER A 97 -11.98 7.23 -1.84
C SER A 97 -11.86 5.86 -1.19
N LEU A 98 -10.85 5.67 -0.34
CA LEU A 98 -10.63 4.41 0.36
C LEU A 98 -11.74 4.19 1.40
N GLY A 99 -12.09 5.21 2.17
CA GLY A 99 -13.20 5.13 3.14
C GLY A 99 -14.52 4.75 2.49
N ALA A 100 -14.84 5.33 1.33
CA ALA A 100 -16.04 4.95 0.55
C ALA A 100 -16.00 3.49 0.08
N ALA A 101 -14.85 3.03 -0.45
CA ALA A 101 -14.70 1.66 -0.92
C ALA A 101 -14.76 0.63 0.23
N LEU A 102 -14.15 0.93 1.38
CA LEU A 102 -14.14 0.03 2.54
C LEU A 102 -15.53 -0.17 3.16
N ARG A 103 -16.40 0.84 3.10
CA ARG A 103 -17.79 0.72 3.57
C ARG A 103 -18.61 -0.31 2.78
N GLN A 104 -18.24 -0.56 1.53
CA GLN A 104 -18.92 -1.52 0.64
C GLN A 104 -18.39 -2.94 0.81
N LEU A 105 -17.28 -3.14 1.53
CA LEU A 105 -16.67 -4.46 1.69
C LEU A 105 -17.28 -5.22 2.88
N PRO A 106 -17.35 -6.57 2.79
CA PRO A 106 -17.86 -7.43 3.85
C PRO A 106 -16.82 -7.57 4.99
N LEU A 107 -16.58 -6.47 5.71
CA LEU A 107 -15.69 -6.41 6.86
C LEU A 107 -16.50 -6.21 8.14
N THR A 108 -16.11 -6.91 9.21
CA THR A 108 -16.65 -6.67 10.55
C THR A 108 -16.16 -5.33 11.09
N ASP A 109 -16.85 -4.76 12.08
CA ASP A 109 -16.44 -3.48 12.67
C ASP A 109 -15.07 -3.56 13.34
N ALA A 110 -14.72 -4.71 13.91
CA ALA A 110 -13.38 -4.98 14.46
C ALA A 110 -12.31 -4.93 13.36
N GLN A 111 -12.60 -5.45 12.17
CA GLN A 111 -11.68 -5.40 11.02
C GLN A 111 -11.57 -3.98 10.45
N LYS A 112 -12.68 -3.25 10.33
CA LYS A 112 -12.67 -1.85 9.85
C LYS A 112 -11.79 -0.95 10.72
N LYS A 113 -11.84 -1.12 12.06
CA LYS A 113 -10.99 -0.39 13.01
C LYS A 113 -9.48 -0.64 12.85
N ARG A 114 -9.08 -1.72 12.16
CA ARG A 114 -7.67 -2.02 11.86
C ARG A 114 -7.16 -1.27 10.62
N ILE A 115 -8.05 -0.69 9.82
CA ILE A 115 -7.67 0.12 8.66
C ILE A 115 -7.57 1.59 9.09
N PRO A 116 -6.48 2.29 8.77
CA PRO A 116 -6.37 3.71 9.05
C PRO A 116 -7.48 4.51 8.34
N GLU A 117 -8.13 5.39 9.09
CA GLU A 117 -9.14 6.30 8.57
C GLU A 117 -8.51 7.41 7.71
N ASP A 118 -7.30 7.85 8.08
CA ASP A 118 -6.64 8.98 7.43
C ASP A 118 -5.31 8.62 6.76
N ALA A 119 -5.10 9.19 5.59
CA ALA A 119 -3.79 9.29 4.95
C ALA A 119 -3.05 10.57 5.36
N SER A 120 -1.73 10.49 5.36
CA SER A 120 -0.84 11.63 5.67
C SER A 120 0.05 11.98 4.49
N THR A 121 0.73 13.12 4.54
CA THR A 121 1.77 13.40 3.55
C THR A 121 3.03 12.59 3.85
N LEU A 122 3.84 12.25 2.84
CA LEU A 122 5.14 11.58 3.03
C LEU A 122 6.04 12.35 4.01
N HIS A 123 6.05 13.68 3.91
CA HIS A 123 6.78 14.54 4.85
C HIS A 123 6.29 14.39 6.29
N ARG A 124 4.97 14.36 6.51
CA ARG A 124 4.38 14.16 7.84
C ARG A 124 4.66 12.76 8.37
N LEU A 125 4.55 11.74 7.52
CA LEU A 125 4.85 10.34 7.85
C LEU A 125 6.31 10.18 8.31
N LEU A 126 7.25 10.78 7.58
CA LEU A 126 8.69 10.72 7.89
C LEU A 126 9.10 11.67 9.02
N GLY A 127 8.17 12.47 9.55
CA GLY A 127 8.43 13.41 10.63
C GLY A 127 9.36 14.55 10.21
N ALA A 128 9.08 15.19 9.07
CA ALA A 128 9.78 16.38 8.64
C ALA A 128 9.65 17.50 9.68
N GLN A 129 10.79 18.05 10.09
CA GLN A 129 10.84 19.11 11.09
C GLN A 129 10.73 20.49 10.41
N PRO A 130 9.87 21.41 10.92
CA PRO A 130 9.81 22.77 10.39
C PRO A 130 11.17 23.46 10.42
N GLY A 131 11.56 24.09 9.31
CA GLY A 131 12.85 24.80 9.20
C GLY A 131 14.09 23.90 9.07
N SER A 132 13.92 22.58 8.89
CA SER A 132 15.04 21.65 8.69
C SER A 132 14.76 20.66 7.57
N GLN A 133 15.82 20.20 6.92
CA GLN A 133 15.77 19.06 6.00
C GLN A 133 15.83 17.72 6.74
N ARG A 134 15.91 17.72 8.08
CA ARG A 134 15.95 16.52 8.89
C ARG A 134 14.58 15.84 8.95
N LEU A 135 14.60 14.52 8.78
CA LEU A 135 13.47 13.64 8.99
C LEU A 135 13.71 12.87 10.29
N ARG A 136 12.64 12.69 11.06
CA ARG A 136 12.67 11.87 12.27
C ARG A 136 12.91 10.41 11.95
N HIS A 137 12.33 9.91 10.86
CA HIS A 137 12.42 8.51 10.46
C HIS A 137 13.47 8.32 9.36
N HIS A 138 14.33 7.35 9.56
CA HIS A 138 15.49 7.00 8.73
C HIS A 138 15.99 5.59 9.11
N ALA A 139 17.07 5.10 8.51
CA ALA A 139 17.58 3.73 8.76
C ALA A 139 17.83 3.42 10.25
N GLY A 140 18.38 4.37 11.01
CA GLY A 140 18.57 4.23 12.47
C GLY A 140 17.33 4.44 13.34
N ASN A 141 16.19 4.84 12.77
CA ASN A 141 14.91 5.02 13.46
C ASN A 141 13.75 4.74 12.48
N PRO A 142 13.49 3.45 12.15
CA PRO A 142 12.52 3.08 11.13
C PRO A 142 11.09 3.51 11.47
N LEU A 143 10.21 3.45 10.47
CA LEU A 143 8.78 3.63 10.64
C LEU A 143 8.18 2.44 11.41
N HIS A 144 7.23 2.73 12.29
CA HIS A 144 6.54 1.72 13.10
C HIS A 144 5.27 1.23 12.38
N LEU A 145 5.46 0.55 11.24
CA LEU A 145 4.38 0.05 10.38
C LEU A 145 4.72 -1.34 9.84
N ASP A 146 3.69 -2.10 9.49
CA ASP A 146 3.83 -3.38 8.80
C ASP A 146 3.51 -3.21 7.31
N VAL A 147 2.59 -2.30 6.97
CA VAL A 147 2.16 -2.03 5.59
C VAL A 147 2.05 -0.54 5.35
N LEU A 148 2.67 -0.07 4.29
CA LEU A 148 2.59 1.30 3.80
C LEU A 148 1.97 1.32 2.40
N VAL A 149 0.87 2.06 2.22
CA VAL A 149 0.31 2.36 0.90
C VAL A 149 0.66 3.79 0.54
N VAL A 150 1.22 4.00 -0.65
CA VAL A 150 1.60 5.33 -1.14
C VAL A 150 0.85 5.64 -2.44
N ASP A 151 -0.08 6.58 -2.42
CA ASP A 151 -0.79 7.04 -3.62
C ASP A 151 -0.04 8.14 -4.37
N GLU A 152 -0.33 8.26 -5.67
CA GLU A 152 0.30 9.18 -6.62
C GLU A 152 1.84 9.06 -6.64
N ALA A 153 2.35 7.83 -6.65
CA ALA A 153 3.77 7.53 -6.62
C ALA A 153 4.56 8.15 -7.78
N SER A 154 3.89 8.45 -8.90
CA SER A 154 4.48 9.15 -10.05
C SER A 154 4.91 10.60 -9.75
N MET A 155 4.48 11.18 -8.63
CA MET A 155 4.88 12.53 -8.21
C MET A 155 6.02 12.52 -7.17
N ILE A 156 6.53 11.35 -6.79
CA ILE A 156 7.60 11.22 -5.81
C ILE A 156 8.94 11.39 -6.51
N ASP A 157 9.76 12.34 -6.05
CA ASP A 157 11.12 12.51 -6.55
C ASP A 157 12.09 11.47 -5.98
N LEU A 158 13.25 11.31 -6.62
CA LEU A 158 14.26 10.33 -6.21
C LEU A 158 14.77 10.55 -4.77
N PRO A 159 15.04 11.80 -4.30
CA PRO A 159 15.46 12.04 -2.93
C PRO A 159 14.43 11.60 -1.88
N MET A 160 13.15 11.90 -2.10
CA MET A 160 12.07 11.47 -1.20
C MET A 160 11.91 9.95 -1.22
N MET A 161 12.01 9.32 -2.39
CA MET A 161 11.96 7.85 -2.52
C MET A 161 13.11 7.18 -1.74
N SER A 162 14.34 7.69 -1.87
CA SER A 162 15.49 7.17 -1.12
C SER A 162 15.26 7.25 0.39
N ARG A 163 14.80 8.41 0.87
CA ARG A 163 14.51 8.64 2.29
C ARG A 163 13.38 7.77 2.81
N LEU A 164 12.35 7.56 1.99
CA LEU A 164 11.26 6.66 2.31
C LEU A 164 11.78 5.24 2.49
N ILE A 165 12.54 4.75 1.53
CA ILE A 165 13.13 3.40 1.55
C ILE A 165 14.00 3.19 2.78
N ASP A 166 14.90 4.14 3.09
CA ASP A 166 15.76 4.05 4.26
C ASP A 166 14.97 4.03 5.58
N ALA A 167 13.79 4.63 5.62
CA ALA A 167 12.94 4.67 6.80
C ALA A 167 12.04 3.42 6.95
N LEU A 168 12.00 2.50 5.98
CA LEU A 168 11.17 1.31 6.08
C LEU A 168 11.78 0.27 7.03
N PRO A 169 10.97 -0.37 7.90
CA PRO A 169 11.46 -1.48 8.68
C PRO A 169 11.73 -2.70 7.78
N PRO A 170 12.64 -3.61 8.15
CA PRO A 170 12.98 -4.78 7.33
C PRO A 170 11.81 -5.72 7.01
N HIS A 171 10.82 -5.78 7.90
CA HIS A 171 9.58 -6.55 7.74
C HIS A 171 8.47 -5.78 7.02
N GLY A 172 8.66 -4.47 6.79
CA GLY A 172 7.65 -3.59 6.24
C GLY A 172 7.35 -3.90 4.78
N ARG A 173 6.06 -3.86 4.44
CA ARG A 173 5.55 -3.97 3.09
C ARG A 173 5.19 -2.59 2.53
N VAL A 174 5.49 -2.34 1.27
CA VAL A 174 5.13 -1.09 0.58
C VAL A 174 4.40 -1.36 -0.73
N ILE A 175 3.30 -0.65 -0.92
CA ILE A 175 2.45 -0.71 -2.10
C ILE A 175 2.37 0.69 -2.69
N PHE A 176 2.98 0.89 -3.85
CA PHE A 176 2.93 2.15 -4.57
C PHE A 176 1.77 2.14 -5.56
N LEU A 177 0.97 3.20 -5.58
CA LEU A 177 -0.11 3.40 -6.53
C LEU A 177 0.30 4.49 -7.51
N GLY A 178 0.35 4.12 -8.79
CA GLY A 178 0.76 5.01 -9.86
C GLY A 178 -0.38 5.28 -10.84
N ARG A 179 -0.44 6.52 -11.33
CA ARG A 179 -1.12 6.78 -12.60
C ARG A 179 -0.13 6.53 -13.72
N SER A 180 -0.45 5.56 -14.57
CA SER A 180 0.24 5.45 -15.84
C SER A 180 -0.30 6.56 -16.75
N ARG A 181 0.51 7.58 -17.00
CA ARG A 181 0.37 8.37 -18.23
C ARG A 181 1.10 7.56 -19.28
N SER A 182 0.37 6.97 -20.22
CA SER A 182 0.98 6.22 -21.30
C SER A 182 1.97 7.10 -22.06
N ALA A 183 3.26 6.88 -21.80
CA ALA A 183 4.35 6.93 -22.75
C ALA A 183 5.46 6.02 -22.19
N GLY A 184 5.42 4.73 -22.53
CA GLY A 184 6.56 3.82 -22.36
C GLY A 184 6.53 2.88 -21.15
N ILE A 185 5.99 1.68 -21.37
CA ILE A 185 6.56 0.32 -21.13
C ILE A 185 7.40 0.09 -19.86
N CYS A 186 6.88 -0.75 -18.95
CA CYS A 186 7.34 -2.12 -18.61
C CYS A 186 6.43 -2.67 -17.50
#